data_AF-A0A125DK59-F1
#
_entry.id   AF-A0A125DK59-F1
#
_cell.length_a   1.000
_cell.length_b   1.000
_cell.length_c   1.000
_cell.angle_alpha   90.00
_cell.angle_beta   90.00
_cell.angle_gamma   90.00
#
_symmetry.space_group_name_H-M   'P 1'
#
loop_
_entity.id
_entity.type
_entity.pdbx_description
1 polymer ?
#
loop_
_entity_poly.entity_id
_entity_poly.type
_entity_poly.pdbx_seq_one_letter_code
_entity_poly.pdbx_strand_id
1 'polypeptide(L)'
;MPLPTAEVQRLSLKFHLALATLLAGHVDAAVCAALLNALYLAFLLRDARDPDLNRYQTAEAVLNAMIARAEAGRPSTLTDPEQGVLERPVLSLDMQLAAVPLHRFIDAWAQLERITCHGGHSPIPAAG
;
A
#
# COMPACT_ATOMS: atom_id res chain seq x y z
N MET A 1 -12.43 -1.55 -20.67
CA MET A 1 -13.26 -0.72 -19.76
C MET A 1 -12.47 -0.48 -18.49
N PRO A 2 -12.32 0.79 -18.06
CA PRO A 2 -11.71 1.13 -16.77
C PRO A 2 -12.66 0.79 -15.61
N LEU A 3 -12.16 0.89 -14.38
CA LEU A 3 -12.98 0.76 -13.17
C LEU A 3 -14.11 1.81 -13.12
N PRO A 4 -15.28 1.46 -12.55
CA PRO A 4 -16.32 2.45 -12.27
C PRO A 4 -15.78 3.53 -11.32
N THR A 5 -16.07 4.80 -11.62
CA THR A 5 -15.58 5.95 -10.84
C THR A 5 -15.94 5.89 -9.36
N ALA A 6 -17.14 5.39 -9.02
CA ALA A 6 -17.57 5.22 -7.64
C ALA A 6 -16.68 4.24 -6.85
N GLU A 7 -16.18 3.18 -7.51
CA GLU A 7 -15.31 2.19 -6.88
C GLU A 7 -13.89 2.74 -6.69
N VAL A 8 -13.39 3.48 -7.67
CA VAL A 8 -12.10 4.20 -7.57
C VAL A 8 -12.13 5.16 -6.38
N GLN A 9 -13.18 5.97 -6.25
CA GLN A 9 -13.34 6.92 -5.14
C GLN A 9 -13.42 6.21 -3.79
N ARG A 10 -14.17 5.10 -3.70
CA ARG A 10 -14.30 4.30 -2.49
C ARG A 10 -12.96 3.74 -2.02
N LEU A 11 -12.19 3.17 -2.94
CA LEU A 11 -10.86 2.60 -2.64
C LEU A 11 -9.86 3.69 -2.27
N SER A 12 -9.80 4.77 -3.05
CA SER A 12 -8.95 5.92 -2.79
C SER A 12 -9.22 6.48 -1.38
N LEU A 13 -10.50 6.74 -1.05
CA LEU A 13 -10.89 7.25 0.26
C LEU A 13 -10.47 6.30 1.40
N LYS A 14 -10.64 4.99 1.23
CA LYS A 14 -10.20 3.99 2.21
C LYS A 14 -8.70 4.10 2.50
N PHE A 15 -7.88 4.20 1.46
CA PHE A 15 -6.42 4.25 1.62
C PHE A 15 -5.94 5.59 2.19
N HIS A 16 -6.53 6.71 1.76
CA HIS A 16 -6.26 8.02 2.35
C HIS A 16 -6.65 8.10 3.83
N LEU A 17 -7.79 7.52 4.20
CA LEU A 17 -8.21 7.48 5.60
C LEU A 17 -7.25 6.63 6.44
N ALA A 18 -6.83 5.47 5.94
CA ALA A 18 -5.85 4.63 6.62
C ALA A 18 -4.52 5.37 6.80
N LEU A 19 -4.06 6.08 5.76
CA LEU A 19 -2.84 6.87 5.82
C LEU A 19 -2.95 8.00 6.85
N ALA A 20 -4.01 8.81 6.79
CA ALA A 20 -4.24 9.89 7.75
C ALA A 20 -4.32 9.39 9.20
N THR A 21 -4.96 8.23 9.41
CA THR A 21 -5.04 7.57 10.73
C THR A 21 -3.65 7.17 11.22
N LEU A 22 -2.83 6.60 10.33
CA LEU A 22 -1.44 6.24 10.66
C LEU A 22 -0.58 7.47 10.97
N LEU A 23 -0.70 8.54 10.18
CA LEU A 23 0.02 9.80 10.38
C LEU A 23 -0.37 10.49 11.70
N ALA A 24 -1.62 10.32 12.15
CA ALA A 24 -2.07 10.77 13.46
C ALA A 24 -1.51 9.93 14.62
N GLY A 25 -0.69 8.91 14.35
CA GLY A 25 -0.08 8.02 15.34
C GLY A 25 -0.97 6.86 15.78
N HIS A 26 -2.13 6.67 15.15
CA HIS A 26 -3.02 5.56 15.43
C HIS A 26 -2.62 4.35 14.61
N VAL A 27 -1.93 3.41 15.25
CA VAL A 27 -1.51 2.15 14.66
C VAL A 27 -2.45 1.05 15.12
N ASP A 28 -3.23 0.55 14.18
CA ASP A 28 -4.10 -0.60 14.36
C ASP A 28 -3.87 -1.61 13.24
N ALA A 29 -4.12 -2.89 13.52
CA ALA A 29 -3.94 -3.97 12.56
C ALA A 29 -4.76 -3.74 11.28
N ALA A 30 -5.97 -3.18 11.37
CA ALA A 30 -6.79 -2.89 10.20
C ALA A 30 -6.21 -1.75 9.35
N VAL A 31 -5.63 -0.72 9.99
CA VAL A 31 -4.95 0.40 9.33
C VAL A 31 -3.70 -0.09 8.61
N CYS A 32 -2.87 -0.87 9.29
CA CYS A 32 -1.67 -1.48 8.72
C CYS A 32 -1.99 -2.39 7.53
N ALA A 33 -3.01 -3.26 7.66
CA ALA A 33 -3.46 -4.12 6.58
C ALA A 33 -3.99 -3.32 5.38
N ALA A 34 -4.72 -2.23 5.62
CA ALA A 34 -5.20 -1.37 4.54
C ALA A 34 -4.05 -0.71 3.77
N LEU A 35 -3.00 -0.26 4.46
CA LEU A 35 -1.83 0.36 3.82
C LEU A 35 -0.92 -0.66 3.12
N LEU A 36 -0.73 -1.86 3.68
CA LEU A 36 -0.04 -2.95 2.98
C LEU A 36 -0.79 -3.31 1.69
N ASN A 37 -2.12 -3.42 1.75
CA ASN A 37 -2.93 -3.66 0.56
C ASN A 37 -2.78 -2.55 -0.48
N ALA A 38 -2.77 -1.29 -0.06
CA ALA A 38 -2.52 -0.16 -0.95
C ALA A 38 -1.15 -0.28 -1.63
N LEU A 39 -0.11 -0.57 -0.85
CA LEU A 39 1.25 -0.70 -1.35
C LEU A 39 1.40 -1.85 -2.36
N TYR A 40 0.82 -3.01 -2.05
CA TYR A 40 0.84 -4.17 -2.93
C TYR A 40 0.03 -3.94 -4.20
N LEU A 41 -1.14 -3.30 -4.13
CA LEU A 41 -1.88 -2.91 -5.33
C LEU A 41 -1.07 -1.91 -6.16
N ALA A 42 -0.45 -0.91 -5.52
CA ALA A 42 0.36 0.07 -6.22
C ALA A 42 1.55 -0.56 -6.95
N PHE A 43 2.12 -1.62 -6.35
CA PHE A 43 3.17 -2.43 -6.95
C PHE A 43 2.66 -3.32 -8.07
N LEU A 44 1.54 -4.04 -7.89
CA LEU A 44 0.98 -4.95 -8.89
C LEU A 44 0.42 -4.21 -10.12
N LEU A 45 -0.08 -2.99 -9.91
CA LEU A 45 -0.61 -2.13 -10.97
C LEU A 45 0.45 -1.23 -11.61
N ARG A 46 1.70 -1.27 -11.14
CA ARG A 46 2.78 -0.48 -11.72
C ARG A 46 3.02 -0.86 -13.18
N ASP A 47 3.58 0.08 -13.93
CA ASP A 47 4.10 -0.25 -15.26
C ASP A 47 5.26 -1.25 -15.10
N ALA A 48 5.23 -2.37 -15.80
CA ALA A 48 6.32 -3.35 -15.77
C ALA A 48 7.68 -2.76 -16.19
N ARG A 49 7.66 -1.61 -16.87
CA ARG A 49 8.85 -0.85 -17.26
C ARG A 49 9.36 0.11 -16.18
N ASP A 50 8.64 0.28 -15.09
CA ASP A 50 9.04 1.11 -13.97
C ASP A 50 10.29 0.52 -13.30
N PRO A 51 11.46 1.17 -13.41
CA PRO A 51 12.70 0.64 -12.87
C PRO A 51 12.80 0.87 -11.35
N ASP A 52 11.98 1.76 -10.78
CA ASP A 52 12.09 2.14 -9.37
C ASP A 52 11.24 1.22 -8.49
N LEU A 53 11.78 0.04 -8.21
CA LEU A 53 11.24 -0.87 -7.20
C LEU A 53 11.59 -0.43 -5.77
N ASN A 54 12.63 0.39 -5.63
CA ASN A 54 13.18 0.81 -4.34
C ASN A 54 12.16 1.62 -3.55
N ARG A 55 11.33 2.43 -4.23
CA ARG A 55 10.22 3.16 -3.57
C ARG A 55 9.23 2.24 -2.85
N TYR A 56 8.91 1.09 -3.44
CA TYR A 56 7.98 0.12 -2.86
C TYR A 56 8.63 -0.66 -1.72
N GLN A 57 9.90 -1.08 -1.89
CA GLN A 57 10.69 -1.74 -0.86
C GLN A 57 10.87 -0.84 0.38
N THR A 58 11.18 0.44 0.15
CA THR A 58 11.39 1.41 1.23
C THR A 58 10.08 1.67 1.99
N ALA A 59 8.96 1.84 1.28
CA ALA A 59 7.65 2.00 1.90
C ALA A 59 7.24 0.77 2.72
N GLU A 60 7.48 -0.43 2.21
CA GLU A 60 7.22 -1.67 2.94
C GLU A 60 8.08 -1.78 4.20
N ALA A 61 9.37 -1.48 4.09
CA ALA A 61 10.30 -1.54 5.21
C ALA A 61 9.91 -0.55 6.32
N VAL A 62 9.52 0.68 5.96
CA VAL A 62 9.03 1.69 6.90
C VAL A 62 7.77 1.20 7.60
N LEU A 63 6.80 0.65 6.86
CA LEU A 63 5.55 0.16 7.41
C LEU A 63 5.79 -1.03 8.36
N ASN A 64 6.63 -2.00 7.98
CA ASN A 64 6.98 -3.15 8.82
C ASN A 64 7.76 -2.74 10.07
N ALA A 65 8.70 -1.80 9.96
CA ALA A 65 9.44 -1.29 11.11
C ALA A 65 8.50 -0.58 12.10
N MET A 66 7.51 0.15 11.59
CA MET A 66 6.50 0.80 12.41
C MET A 66 5.59 -0.21 13.10
N ILE A 67 5.11 -1.24 12.40
CA ILE A 67 4.32 -2.34 12.98
C ILE A 67 5.10 -3.00 14.13
N ALA A 68 6.38 -3.34 13.89
CA ALA A 68 7.23 -3.95 14.90
C ALA A 68 7.45 -3.05 16.14
N ARG A 69 7.54 -1.71 15.94
CA ARG A 69 7.60 -0.75 17.05
C ARG A 69 6.31 -0.75 17.87
N ALA A 70 5.15 -0.73 17.19
CA ALA A 70 3.84 -0.75 17.84
C ALA A 70 3.61 -2.05 18.63
N GLU A 71 3.95 -3.22 18.05
CA GLU A 71 3.88 -4.51 18.73
C GLU A 71 4.80 -4.59 19.95
N ALA A 72 5.97 -3.95 19.88
CA ALA A 72 6.90 -3.84 21.00
C ALA A 72 6.47 -2.79 22.06
N GLY A 73 5.30 -2.16 21.92
CA GLY A 73 4.81 -1.11 22.82
C GLY A 73 5.66 0.17 22.80
N ARG A 74 6.46 0.38 21.74
CA ARG A 74 7.28 1.58 21.54
C ARG A 74 6.49 2.65 20.77
N PRO A 75 6.90 3.93 20.87
CA PRO A 75 6.34 4.97 20.01
C PRO A 75 6.51 4.58 18.54
N SER A 76 5.39 4.49 17.84
CA SER A 76 5.31 4.16 16.41
C SER A 76 5.09 5.41 15.53
N THR A 77 5.30 6.60 16.11
CA THR A 77 5.23 7.88 15.38
C THR A 77 6.24 7.92 14.25
N LEU A 78 5.75 8.19 13.05
CA LEU A 78 6.56 8.33 11.84
C LEU A 78 7.21 9.70 11.79
N THR A 79 8.48 9.72 11.41
CA THR A 79 9.21 10.95 11.08
C THR A 79 8.74 11.51 9.72
N ASP A 80 8.79 12.82 9.52
CA ASP A 80 8.44 13.48 8.24
C ASP A 80 8.97 12.78 6.97
N PRO A 81 10.23 12.29 6.91
CA PRO A 81 10.70 11.52 5.76
C PRO A 81 10.02 10.15 5.61
N GLU A 82 9.71 9.44 6.70
CA GLU A 82 8.96 8.18 6.68
C GLU A 82 7.52 8.40 6.19
N GLN A 83 6.89 9.51 6.60
CA GLN A 83 5.55 9.90 6.13
C GLN A 83 5.52 10.11 4.61
N GLY A 84 6.48 10.90 4.09
CA GLY A 84 6.59 11.15 2.65
C GLY A 84 6.90 9.90 1.82
N VAL A 85 7.57 8.90 2.40
CA VAL A 85 7.79 7.59 1.76
C VAL A 85 6.47 6.81 1.63
N LEU A 86 5.58 6.88 2.62
CA LEU A 86 4.30 6.16 2.61
C LEU A 86 3.21 6.87 1.80
N GLU A 87 3.24 8.20 1.72
CA GLU A 87 2.31 8.98 0.89
C GLU A 87 2.45 8.68 -0.61
N ARG A 88 3.69 8.52 -1.08
CA ARG A 88 4.00 8.35 -2.52
C ARG A 88 3.30 7.15 -3.16
N PRO A 89 3.35 5.93 -2.59
CA PRO A 89 2.60 4.79 -3.13
C PRO A 89 1.09 5.02 -3.17
N VAL A 90 0.50 5.67 -2.16
CA VAL A 90 -0.95 5.93 -2.10
C VAL A 90 -1.38 6.90 -3.21
N LEU A 91 -0.63 7.99 -3.39
CA LEU A 91 -0.88 8.94 -4.50
C LEU A 91 -0.68 8.29 -5.88
N SER A 92 0.34 7.43 -6.01
CA SER A 92 0.55 6.65 -7.24
C SER A 92 -0.61 5.70 -7.51
N LEU A 93 -1.15 5.06 -6.48
CA LEU A 93 -2.26 4.13 -6.60
C LEU A 93 -3.53 4.84 -7.10
N ASP A 94 -3.83 6.04 -6.63
CA ASP A 94 -5.01 6.79 -7.10
C ASP A 94 -5.00 7.02 -8.61
N MET A 95 -3.84 7.42 -9.13
CA MET A 95 -3.65 7.61 -10.57
C MET A 95 -3.77 6.29 -11.34
N GLN A 96 -3.21 5.21 -10.78
CA GLN A 96 -3.32 3.88 -11.36
C GLN A 96 -4.76 3.38 -11.38
N LEU A 97 -5.52 3.52 -10.28
CA LEU A 97 -6.92 3.08 -10.19
C LEU A 97 -7.82 3.83 -11.18
N ALA A 98 -7.56 5.12 -11.43
CA ALA A 98 -8.31 5.90 -12.39
C ALA A 98 -8.03 5.49 -13.86
N ALA A 99 -6.81 5.02 -14.16
CA ALA A 99 -6.37 4.70 -15.52
C ALA A 99 -6.45 3.20 -15.87
N VAL A 100 -6.42 2.31 -14.88
CA VAL A 100 -6.24 0.87 -15.10
C VAL A 100 -7.49 0.23 -15.72
N PRO A 101 -7.31 -0.69 -16.71
CA PRO A 101 -8.38 -1.56 -17.16
C PRO A 101 -8.92 -2.46 -16.04
N LEU A 102 -10.23 -2.70 -16.02
CA LEU A 102 -10.90 -3.50 -14.99
C LEU A 102 -10.30 -4.92 -14.83
N HIS A 103 -9.93 -5.59 -15.93
CA HIS A 103 -9.34 -6.93 -15.86
C HIS A 103 -8.01 -6.95 -15.10
N ARG A 104 -7.15 -5.95 -15.33
CA ARG A 104 -5.87 -5.79 -14.63
C ARG A 104 -6.06 -5.53 -13.15
N PHE A 105 -7.08 -4.76 -12.79
CA PHE A 105 -7.45 -4.58 -11.39
C PHE A 105 -7.92 -5.90 -10.76
N ILE A 106 -8.79 -6.65 -11.43
CA ILE A 106 -9.27 -7.95 -10.93
C ILE A 106 -8.10 -8.92 -10.73
N ASP A 107 -7.17 -9.00 -11.69
CA ASP A 107 -5.99 -9.85 -11.59
C ASP A 107 -5.10 -9.45 -10.40
N ALA A 108 -4.83 -8.15 -10.25
CA ALA A 108 -4.05 -7.62 -9.13
C ALA A 108 -4.74 -7.86 -7.78
N TRP A 109 -6.06 -7.69 -7.72
CA TRP A 109 -6.85 -7.93 -6.52
C TRP A 109 -6.87 -9.42 -6.13
N ALA A 110 -7.05 -10.31 -7.11
CA ALA A 110 -6.98 -11.75 -6.88
C ALA A 110 -5.58 -12.18 -6.39
N GLN A 111 -4.52 -11.59 -6.94
CA GLN A 111 -3.16 -11.84 -6.45
C GLN A 111 -2.96 -11.31 -5.02
N LEU A 112 -3.50 -10.13 -4.71
CA LEU A 112 -3.48 -9.57 -3.36
C LEU A 112 -4.15 -10.51 -2.36
N GLU A 113 -5.37 -10.98 -2.66
CA GLU A 113 -6.12 -11.89 -1.78
C GLU A 113 -5.35 -13.19 -1.53
N ARG A 114 -4.67 -13.72 -2.54
CA ARG A 114 -3.83 -14.92 -2.38
C ARG A 114 -2.68 -14.68 -1.40
N ILE A 115 -2.02 -13.52 -1.48
CA ILE A 115 -0.93 -13.15 -0.58
C ILE A 115 -1.46 -12.99 0.85
N THR A 116 -2.56 -12.26 1.04
CA THR A 116 -3.08 -11.96 2.38
C THR A 116 -3.73 -13.16 3.06
N CYS A 117 -4.44 -14.03 2.33
CA CYS A 117 -5.15 -15.17 2.93
C CYS A 117 -4.26 -16.36 3.27
N HIS A 118 -3.13 -16.53 2.59
CA HIS A 118 -2.26 -17.72 2.75
C HIS A 118 -1.03 -17.44 3.62
N GLY A 119 -0.97 -16.30 4.32
CA GLY A 119 0.27 -15.86 4.99
C GLY A 119 1.41 -15.69 3.99
N GLY A 120 1.08 -15.28 2.76
CA GLY A 120 2.01 -15.22 1.64
C GLY A 120 3.12 -14.20 1.87
N HIS A 121 4.28 -14.49 1.27
CA HIS A 121 5.40 -13.57 1.23
C HIS A 121 5.04 -12.30 0.47
N SER A 122 5.69 -11.18 0.84
CA SER A 122 5.55 -9.92 0.12
C SER A 122 5.73 -10.11 -1.39
N PRO A 123 4.86 -9.49 -2.22
CA PRO A 123 5.05 -9.48 -3.68
C PRO A 123 6.23 -8.60 -4.10
N ILE A 124 6.73 -7.74 -3.21
CA ILE A 124 7.85 -6.85 -3.47
C ILE A 124 9.14 -7.66 -3.28
N PRO A 125 10.00 -7.76 -4.30
CA PRO A 125 11.26 -8.49 -4.15
C PRO A 125 12.12 -7.78 -3.10
N ALA A 126 12.82 -8.54 -2.27
CA ALA A 126 13.80 -7.97 -1.34
C ALA A 126 14.88 -7.20 -2.13
N ALA A 127 15.36 -6.09 -1.57
CA ALA A 127 16.51 -5.39 -2.12
C ALA A 127 17.71 -6.35 -2.15
N GLY A 128 18.26 -6.61 -3.34
CA GLY A 128 19.44 -7.45 -3.57
C GLY A 128 20.74 -6.69 -3.35
#